data_AF-A0A8I0UQ47-F1
#
_entry.id   AF-A0A8I0UQ47-F1
#
_cell.length_a   1.000
_cell.length_b   1.000
_cell.length_c   1.000
_cell.angle_alpha   90.00
_cell.angle_beta   90.00
_cell.angle_gamma   90.00
#
_symmetry.space_group_name_H-M   'P 1'
#
loop_
_entity.id
_entity.type
_entity.pdbx_description
1 polymer ?
#
loop_
_entity_poly.entity_id
_entity_poly.type
_entity_poly.pdbx_seq_one_letter_code
_entity_poly.pdbx_strand_id
1 'polypeptide(L)'
;MKDVLYADLANELRSATRPAIVVIDSLYFDMPEVAERLKQDAGITPLFLKLAFSLSENARQRQLNILAKMDGKPVIFVDQYPLAVHWESGLAGFQLLNEEKKAILDRIQAENEWIRSAPTKEERTRRQDESMNRAMSGMGNAMSNLLEESRAISAERDEKVAKVIETEDGAAFKALEEEYSEQNIFRRLQNRIWGKK
;
A
#
# COMPACT_ATOMS: atom_id res chain seq x y z
N MET A 1 2.07 15.31 -5.11
CA MET A 1 1.42 14.13 -5.72
C MET A 1 -0.09 14.25 -5.61
N LYS A 2 -0.85 13.87 -6.65
CA LYS A 2 -2.31 13.88 -6.66
C LYS A 2 -2.86 12.46 -6.47
N ASP A 3 -3.75 12.29 -5.51
CA ASP A 3 -4.47 11.04 -5.26
C ASP A 3 -5.62 10.85 -6.25
N VAL A 4 -5.67 9.72 -6.95
CA VAL A 4 -6.64 9.47 -8.02
C VAL A 4 -7.11 8.02 -8.06
N LEU A 5 -8.36 7.83 -8.49
CA LEU A 5 -8.88 6.52 -8.89
C LEU A 5 -8.48 6.24 -10.34
N TYR A 6 -8.61 4.97 -10.78
CA TYR A 6 -8.19 4.56 -12.12
C TYR A 6 -8.82 5.39 -13.25
N ALA A 7 -10.14 5.61 -13.21
CA ALA A 7 -10.84 6.33 -14.27
C ALA A 7 -10.34 7.78 -14.40
N ASP A 8 -10.09 8.44 -13.27
CA ASP A 8 -9.53 9.78 -13.23
C ASP A 8 -8.08 9.78 -13.68
N LEU A 9 -7.27 8.81 -13.25
CA LEU A 9 -5.87 8.68 -13.66
C LEU A 9 -5.74 8.57 -15.18
N ALA A 10 -6.58 7.77 -15.84
CA ALA A 10 -6.57 7.65 -17.30
C ALA A 10 -6.86 9.01 -17.97
N ASN A 11 -7.84 9.76 -17.46
CA ASN A 11 -8.17 11.09 -17.98
C ASN A 11 -7.04 12.11 -17.74
N GLU A 12 -6.47 12.13 -16.53
CA GLU A 12 -5.36 12.99 -16.16
C GLU A 12 -4.14 12.72 -17.05
N LEU A 13 -3.77 11.46 -17.25
CA LEU A 13 -2.66 11.07 -18.13
C LEU A 13 -2.92 11.39 -19.61
N ARG A 14 -4.17 11.33 -20.08
CA ARG A 14 -4.51 11.83 -21.42
C ARG A 14 -4.28 13.33 -21.54
N SER A 15 -4.61 14.10 -20.51
CA SER A 15 -4.45 15.56 -20.51
C SER A 15 -3.02 16.03 -20.18
N ALA A 16 -2.20 15.16 -19.60
CA ALA A 16 -0.83 15.48 -19.22
C ALA A 16 0.04 15.83 -20.43
N THR A 17 0.66 17.01 -20.39
CA THR A 17 1.60 17.50 -21.41
C THR A 17 3.06 17.23 -21.05
N ARG A 18 3.31 16.78 -19.83
CA ARG A 18 4.64 16.46 -19.29
C ARG A 18 4.71 14.97 -18.94
N PRO A 19 5.93 14.38 -18.92
CA PRO A 19 6.13 13.04 -18.38
C PRO A 19 5.55 12.92 -16.96
N ALA A 20 5.04 11.74 -16.64
CA ALA A 20 4.40 11.48 -15.35
C ALA A 20 5.14 10.41 -14.55
N ILE A 21 4.92 10.41 -13.24
CA ILE A 21 5.24 9.33 -12.34
C ILE A 21 3.98 8.91 -11.59
N VAL A 22 3.71 7.61 -11.58
CA VAL A 22 2.53 7.01 -10.96
C VAL A 22 2.99 6.03 -9.89
N VAL A 23 2.54 6.27 -8.66
CA VAL A 23 2.70 5.34 -7.55
C VAL A 23 1.57 4.33 -7.57
N ILE A 24 1.91 3.05 -7.57
CA ILE A 24 0.97 1.95 -7.48
C ILE A 24 1.34 1.11 -6.27
N ASP A 25 0.40 0.96 -5.33
CA ASP A 25 0.62 0.04 -4.22
C ASP A 25 0.43 -1.40 -4.69
N SER A 26 1.54 -2.15 -4.71
CA SER A 26 1.59 -3.56 -5.11
C SER A 26 0.79 -4.50 -4.20
N LEU A 27 0.40 -4.06 -3.00
CA LEU A 27 -0.53 -4.81 -2.16
C LEU A 27 -1.93 -4.86 -2.76
N TYR A 28 -2.34 -3.88 -3.55
CA TYR A 28 -3.71 -3.76 -4.06
C TYR A 28 -3.82 -3.91 -5.57
N PHE A 29 -2.71 -3.74 -6.29
CA PHE A 29 -2.70 -3.72 -7.74
C PHE A 29 -1.50 -4.48 -8.30
N ASP A 30 -1.73 -5.19 -9.41
CA ASP A 30 -0.65 -5.66 -10.27
C ASP A 30 -0.18 -4.48 -11.15
N MET A 31 1.06 -4.04 -10.91
CA MET A 31 1.62 -2.86 -11.58
C MET A 31 1.78 -3.08 -13.11
N PRO A 32 2.36 -4.20 -13.61
CA PRO A 32 2.35 -4.54 -15.03
C PRO A 32 0.95 -4.51 -15.67
N GLU A 33 -0.05 -5.09 -15.02
CA GLU A 33 -1.42 -5.12 -15.55
C GLU A 33 -1.99 -3.69 -15.69
N VAL A 34 -1.86 -2.88 -14.64
CA VAL A 34 -2.33 -1.49 -14.65
C VAL A 34 -1.62 -0.68 -15.73
N ALA A 35 -0.32 -0.86 -15.88
CA ALA A 35 0.46 -0.13 -16.89
C ALA A 35 0.03 -0.47 -18.32
N GLU A 36 -0.24 -1.75 -18.63
CA GLU A 36 -0.71 -2.15 -19.96
C GLU A 36 -2.13 -1.65 -20.24
N ARG A 37 -3.02 -1.68 -19.23
CA ARG A 37 -4.37 -1.12 -19.36
C ARG A 37 -4.32 0.40 -19.59
N LEU A 38 -3.49 1.13 -18.85
CA LEU A 38 -3.32 2.58 -19.05
C LEU A 38 -2.70 2.91 -20.40
N LYS A 39 -1.79 2.08 -20.92
CA LYS A 39 -1.26 2.23 -22.28
C LYS A 39 -2.37 2.15 -23.33
N GLN A 40 -3.30 1.21 -23.18
CA GLN A 40 -4.47 1.09 -24.07
C GLN A 40 -5.45 2.24 -23.88
N ASP A 41 -5.77 2.59 -22.63
CA ASP A 41 -6.82 3.56 -22.31
C ASP A 41 -6.38 5.02 -22.49
N ALA A 42 -5.12 5.34 -22.20
CA ALA A 42 -4.59 6.71 -22.18
C ALA A 42 -3.49 6.98 -23.20
N GLY A 43 -3.07 5.96 -23.97
CA GLY A 43 -2.03 6.10 -25.00
C GLY A 43 -0.66 6.46 -24.42
N ILE A 44 -0.35 5.94 -23.23
CA ILE A 44 0.92 6.21 -22.54
C ILE A 44 2.04 5.27 -22.98
N THR A 45 3.28 5.67 -22.74
CA THR A 45 4.47 4.84 -22.85
C THR A 45 4.91 4.42 -21.44
N PRO A 46 4.58 3.20 -20.98
CA PRO A 46 4.92 2.76 -19.63
C PRO A 46 6.42 2.51 -19.47
N LEU A 47 7.00 2.99 -18.37
CA LEU A 47 8.42 2.86 -18.05
C LEU A 47 8.61 2.31 -16.63
N PHE A 48 9.45 1.28 -16.51
CA PHE A 48 9.82 0.65 -15.23
C PHE A 48 11.29 0.92 -14.93
N LEU A 49 11.59 2.17 -14.57
CA LEU A 49 12.96 2.60 -14.32
C LEU A 49 13.36 2.30 -12.88
N LYS A 50 14.59 1.80 -12.69
CA LYS A 50 15.19 1.72 -11.36
C LYS A 50 15.63 3.11 -10.91
N LEU A 51 14.81 3.74 -10.07
CA LEU A 51 15.10 5.06 -9.51
C LEU A 51 15.96 4.94 -8.23
N ALA A 52 16.67 6.01 -7.88
CA ALA A 52 17.46 6.10 -6.64
C ALA A 52 17.19 7.43 -5.92
N PHE A 53 17.36 7.44 -4.59
CA PHE A 53 17.11 8.60 -3.72
C PHE A 53 18.25 9.64 -3.70
N SER A 54 19.44 9.28 -4.16
CA SER A 54 20.67 10.07 -3.97
C SER A 54 21.35 10.47 -5.28
N LEU A 55 20.56 10.61 -6.36
CA LEU A 55 21.09 11.13 -7.62
C LEU A 55 21.41 12.61 -7.50
N SER A 56 22.55 13.01 -8.07
CA SER A 56 22.88 14.43 -8.19
C SER A 56 21.84 15.15 -9.03
N GLU A 57 21.61 16.43 -8.75
CA GLU A 57 20.60 17.23 -9.45
C GLU A 57 20.84 17.27 -10.97
N ASN A 58 22.10 17.34 -11.39
CA ASN A 58 22.50 17.25 -12.79
C ASN A 58 22.12 15.90 -13.42
N ALA A 59 22.27 14.79 -12.70
CA ALA A 59 21.91 13.47 -13.19
C ALA A 59 20.38 13.33 -13.30
N ARG A 60 19.64 13.80 -12.29
CA ARG A 60 18.17 13.87 -12.32
C ARG A 60 17.68 14.69 -13.51
N GLN A 61 18.23 15.89 -13.71
CA GLN A 61 17.81 16.77 -14.81
C GLN A 61 18.11 16.17 -16.18
N ARG A 62 19.25 15.49 -16.35
CA ARG A 62 19.56 14.75 -17.59
C ARG A 62 18.51 13.68 -17.87
N GLN A 63 18.10 12.94 -16.86
CA GLN A 63 17.08 11.90 -17.00
C GLN A 63 15.71 12.49 -17.35
N LEU A 64 15.30 13.58 -16.69
CA LEU A 64 14.07 14.30 -17.04
C LEU A 64 14.10 14.84 -18.49
N ASN A 65 15.25 15.37 -18.92
CA ASN A 65 15.42 15.84 -20.30
C ASN A 65 15.38 14.70 -21.33
N ILE A 66 15.80 13.48 -20.96
CA ILE A 66 15.66 12.30 -21.82
C ILE A 66 14.19 11.94 -21.95
N LEU A 67 13.45 11.86 -20.83
CA LEU A 67 12.03 11.55 -20.83
C LEU A 67 11.23 12.56 -21.67
N ALA A 68 11.53 13.86 -21.54
CA ALA A 68 10.86 14.91 -22.30
C ALA A 68 11.07 14.82 -23.83
N LYS A 69 12.10 14.08 -24.28
CA LYS A 69 12.42 13.86 -25.69
C LYS A 69 11.95 12.51 -26.22
N MET A 70 11.39 11.64 -25.38
CA MET A 70 10.86 10.36 -25.83
C MET A 70 9.57 10.59 -26.61
N ASP A 71 9.40 9.85 -27.69
CA ASP A 71 8.13 9.81 -28.41
C ASP A 71 7.03 9.17 -27.55
N GLY A 72 5.83 9.73 -27.63
CA GLY A 72 4.68 9.34 -26.81
C GLY A 72 4.61 10.08 -25.47
N LYS A 73 3.89 9.48 -24.51
CA LYS A 73 3.69 10.05 -23.17
C LYS A 73 4.35 9.16 -22.13
N PRO A 74 5.63 9.38 -21.80
CA PRO A 74 6.35 8.54 -20.87
C PRO A 74 5.77 8.66 -19.46
N VAL A 75 5.43 7.51 -18.88
CA VAL A 75 4.90 7.39 -17.53
C VAL A 75 5.74 6.38 -16.76
N ILE A 76 6.37 6.84 -15.69
CA ILE A 76 7.16 6.00 -14.80
C ILE A 76 6.24 5.37 -13.76
N PHE A 77 6.30 4.05 -13.60
CA PHE A 77 5.58 3.33 -12.55
C PHE A 77 6.53 2.92 -11.43
N VAL A 78 6.12 3.17 -10.19
CA VAL A 78 6.86 2.80 -8.98
C VAL A 78 5.91 2.33 -7.89
N ASP A 79 6.41 1.50 -6.97
CA ASP A 79 5.68 1.04 -5.78
C ASP A 79 6.06 1.79 -4.49
N GLN A 80 7.07 2.65 -4.57
CA GLN A 80 7.61 3.36 -3.42
C GLN A 80 7.21 4.84 -3.44
N TYR A 81 6.22 5.19 -2.62
CA TYR A 81 5.76 6.58 -2.49
C TYR A 81 6.88 7.59 -2.16
N PRO A 82 7.80 7.34 -1.19
CA PRO A 82 8.87 8.28 -0.90
C PRO A 82 9.80 8.51 -2.09
N LEU A 83 10.06 7.45 -2.87
CA LEU A 83 10.89 7.52 -4.07
C LEU A 83 10.21 8.37 -5.13
N ALA A 84 8.90 8.18 -5.32
CA ALA A 84 8.13 8.98 -6.26
C ALA A 84 8.14 10.47 -5.90
N VAL A 85 7.96 10.82 -4.62
CA VAL A 85 8.00 12.22 -4.15
C VAL A 85 9.36 12.86 -4.42
N HIS A 86 10.46 12.11 -4.25
CA HIS A 86 11.81 12.60 -4.56
C HIS A 86 11.99 12.95 -6.05
N TRP A 87 11.31 12.22 -6.94
CA TRP A 87 11.39 12.38 -8.39
C TRP A 87 10.28 13.23 -9.01
N GLU A 88 9.22 13.54 -8.26
CA GLU A 88 8.06 14.29 -8.73
C GLU A 88 8.45 15.70 -9.24
N SER A 89 9.52 16.29 -8.72
CA SER A 89 10.00 17.60 -9.19
C SER A 89 10.40 17.55 -10.67
N GLY A 90 9.56 18.13 -11.52
CA GLY A 90 9.70 18.10 -12.99
C GLY A 90 8.77 17.12 -13.71
N LEU A 91 7.98 16.32 -12.98
CA LEU A 91 7.02 15.35 -13.50
C LEU A 91 5.58 15.68 -13.04
N ALA A 92 4.58 15.13 -13.70
CA ALA A 92 3.24 15.02 -13.12
C ALA A 92 3.20 13.83 -12.14
N GLY A 93 2.97 14.08 -10.86
CA GLY A 93 2.93 13.02 -9.83
C GLY A 93 1.51 12.59 -9.50
N PHE A 94 1.24 11.29 -9.62
CA PHE A 94 -0.04 10.69 -9.24
C PHE A 94 0.17 9.49 -8.32
N GLN A 95 -0.77 9.27 -7.42
CA GLN A 95 -0.89 8.04 -6.64
C GLN A 95 -2.21 7.36 -6.99
N LEU A 96 -2.12 6.13 -7.50
CA LEU A 96 -3.29 5.32 -7.78
C LEU A 96 -3.83 4.72 -6.49
N LEU A 97 -5.10 5.00 -6.21
CA LEU A 97 -5.83 4.46 -5.08
C LEU A 97 -6.94 3.52 -5.56
N ASN A 98 -7.29 2.56 -4.71
CA ASN A 98 -8.59 1.91 -4.78
C ASN A 98 -9.60 2.67 -3.92
N GLU A 99 -10.89 2.33 -4.06
CA GLU A 99 -11.98 2.98 -3.31
C GLU A 99 -11.79 2.89 -1.80
N GLU A 100 -11.33 1.73 -1.30
CA GLU A 100 -11.10 1.51 0.12
C GLU A 100 -10.04 2.47 0.68
N LYS A 101 -8.88 2.58 0.03
CA LYS A 101 -7.84 3.51 0.44
C LYS A 101 -8.26 4.96 0.34
N LYS A 102 -8.98 5.30 -0.72
CA LYS A 102 -9.50 6.66 -0.88
C LYS A 102 -10.42 7.02 0.29
N ALA A 103 -11.33 6.13 0.67
CA ALA A 103 -12.20 6.33 1.83
C ALA A 103 -11.39 6.49 3.15
N ILE A 104 -10.31 5.72 3.33
CA ILE A 104 -9.43 5.85 4.50
C ILE A 104 -8.74 7.21 4.50
N LEU A 105 -8.16 7.63 3.38
CA LEU A 105 -7.45 8.92 3.26
C LEU A 105 -8.40 10.11 3.41
N ASP A 106 -9.58 10.06 2.79
CA ASP A 106 -10.61 11.10 2.91
C ASP A 106 -11.04 11.26 4.38
N ARG A 107 -11.21 10.14 5.10
CA ARG A 107 -11.52 10.17 6.54
C ARG A 107 -10.39 10.79 7.36
N ILE A 108 -9.14 10.40 7.10
CA ILE A 108 -7.96 10.98 7.77
C ILE A 108 -7.87 12.48 7.50
N GLN A 109 -8.15 12.91 6.27
CA GLN A 109 -8.11 14.32 5.89
C GLN A 109 -9.22 15.11 6.59
N ALA A 110 -10.46 14.61 6.60
CA ALA A 110 -11.56 15.24 7.31
C ALA A 110 -11.28 15.37 8.81
N GLU A 111 -10.66 14.36 9.41
CA GLU A 111 -10.27 14.39 10.83
C GLU A 111 -9.16 15.41 11.09
N ASN A 112 -8.16 15.49 10.21
CA ASN A 112 -7.10 16.51 10.29
C ASN A 112 -7.65 17.93 10.11
N GLU A 113 -8.60 18.14 9.22
CA GLU A 113 -9.27 19.43 9.01
C GLU A 113 -10.11 19.83 10.23
N TRP A 114 -10.82 18.88 10.83
CA TRP A 114 -11.53 19.09 12.09
C TRP A 114 -10.59 19.48 13.24
N ILE A 115 -9.40 18.88 13.34
CA ILE A 115 -8.38 19.28 14.32
C ILE A 115 -7.85 20.69 14.01
N ARG A 116 -7.50 20.97 12.75
CA ARG A 116 -6.88 22.24 12.33
C ARG A 116 -7.82 23.43 12.49
N SER A 117 -9.11 23.23 12.24
CA SER A 117 -10.17 24.24 12.36
C SER A 117 -10.54 24.61 13.79
N ALA A 118 -9.89 24.03 14.80
CA ALA A 118 -10.09 24.43 16.19
C ALA A 118 -9.78 25.92 16.41
N PRO A 119 -10.68 26.67 17.08
CA PRO A 119 -10.54 28.13 17.26
C PRO A 119 -9.44 28.52 18.25
N THR A 120 -9.04 27.62 19.15
CA THR A 120 -8.00 27.84 20.15
C THR A 120 -7.00 26.69 20.17
N LYS A 121 -5.83 26.95 20.74
CA LYS A 121 -4.79 25.93 20.92
C LYS A 121 -5.25 24.80 21.86
N GLU A 122 -5.95 25.15 22.94
CA GLU A 122 -6.49 24.18 23.91
C GLU A 122 -7.51 23.24 23.27
N GLU A 123 -8.44 23.79 22.49
CA GLU A 123 -9.42 22.99 21.76
C GLU A 123 -8.76 22.13 20.68
N ARG A 124 -7.71 22.63 20.01
CA ARG A 124 -6.91 21.83 19.08
C ARG A 124 -6.29 20.63 19.78
N THR A 125 -5.68 20.83 20.95
CA THR A 125 -5.06 19.75 21.74
C THR A 125 -6.10 18.73 22.18
N ARG A 126 -7.28 19.16 22.68
CA ARG A 126 -8.39 18.25 23.02
C ARG A 126 -8.79 17.37 21.83
N ARG A 127 -8.96 17.96 20.65
CA ARG A 127 -9.32 17.24 19.41
C ARG A 127 -8.22 16.27 18.96
N GLN A 128 -6.94 16.64 19.10
CA GLN A 128 -5.81 15.75 18.84
C GLN A 128 -5.84 14.54 19.76
N ASP A 129 -6.05 14.75 21.06
CA ASP A 129 -6.12 13.67 22.03
C ASP A 129 -7.32 12.74 21.76
N GLU A 130 -8.48 13.30 21.40
CA GLU A 130 -9.67 12.51 21.00
C GLU A 130 -9.46 11.70 19.73
N SER A 131 -8.75 12.26 18.74
CA SER A 131 -8.38 11.53 17.53
C SER A 131 -7.41 10.39 17.82
N MET A 132 -6.37 10.68 18.60
CA MET A 132 -5.36 9.69 19.00
C MET A 132 -5.98 8.55 19.82
N ASN A 133 -6.87 8.87 20.76
CA ASN A 133 -7.58 7.86 21.54
C ASN A 133 -8.44 6.95 20.66
N ARG A 134 -9.19 7.51 19.69
CA ARG A 134 -9.98 6.71 18.74
C ARG A 134 -9.10 5.80 17.88
N ALA A 135 -7.96 6.31 17.40
CA ALA A 135 -7.00 5.52 16.64
C ALA A 135 -6.39 4.39 17.49
N MET A 136 -5.98 4.68 18.73
CA MET A 136 -5.42 3.70 19.65
C MET A 136 -6.44 2.65 20.10
N SER A 137 -7.71 3.01 20.32
CA SER A 137 -8.77 2.03 20.61
C SER A 137 -9.01 1.08 19.44
N GLY A 138 -8.97 1.59 18.20
CA GLY A 138 -9.04 0.75 17.00
C GLY A 138 -7.86 -0.23 16.89
N MET A 139 -6.64 0.26 17.17
CA MET A 139 -5.43 -0.57 17.19
C MET A 139 -5.47 -1.61 18.32
N GLY A 140 -5.96 -1.24 19.50
CA GLY A 140 -6.12 -2.14 20.64
C GLY A 140 -7.07 -3.30 20.35
N ASN A 141 -8.22 -3.01 19.71
CA ASN A 141 -9.16 -4.05 19.29
C ASN A 141 -8.57 -4.98 18.23
N ALA A 142 -7.85 -4.44 17.24
CA ALA A 142 -7.19 -5.24 16.21
C ALA A 142 -6.09 -6.14 16.79
N MET A 143 -5.27 -5.63 17.72
CA MET A 143 -4.23 -6.39 18.42
C MET A 143 -4.82 -7.44 19.36
N SER A 144 -5.95 -7.16 20.02
CA SER A 144 -6.67 -8.14 20.84
C SER A 144 -7.17 -9.30 19.98
N ASN A 145 -7.80 -9.01 18.83
CA ASN A 145 -8.25 -10.04 17.90
C ASN A 145 -7.08 -10.88 17.35
N LEU A 146 -5.96 -10.24 17.03
CA LEU A 146 -4.71 -10.93 16.64
C LEU A 146 -4.22 -11.91 17.72
N LEU A 147 -4.25 -11.51 18.99
CA LEU A 147 -3.82 -12.35 20.11
C LEU A 147 -4.78 -13.51 20.34
N GLU A 148 -6.09 -13.28 20.24
CA GLU A 148 -7.11 -14.34 20.33
C GLU A 148 -6.97 -15.34 19.19
N GLU A 149 -6.79 -14.88 17.96
CA GLU A 149 -6.59 -15.76 16.80
C GLU A 149 -5.28 -16.53 16.88
N SER A 150 -4.20 -15.90 17.34
CA SER A 150 -2.92 -16.57 17.57
C SER A 150 -3.07 -17.70 18.60
N ARG A 151 -3.77 -17.45 19.71
CA ARG A 151 -4.08 -18.47 20.72
C ARG A 151 -4.92 -19.61 20.15
N ALA A 152 -5.90 -19.30 19.29
CA ALA A 152 -6.73 -20.32 18.64
C ALA A 152 -5.91 -21.20 17.67
N ILE A 153 -4.98 -20.63 16.91
CA ILE A 153 -4.07 -21.36 16.02
C ILE A 153 -3.11 -22.24 16.83
N SER A 154 -2.58 -21.75 17.95
CA SER A 154 -1.75 -22.55 18.85
C SER A 154 -2.53 -23.73 19.45
N ALA A 155 -3.76 -23.51 19.92
CA ALA A 155 -4.60 -24.59 20.45
C ALA A 155 -4.94 -25.65 19.37
N GLU A 156 -5.24 -25.24 18.14
CA GLU A 156 -5.47 -26.15 17.00
C GLU A 156 -4.21 -26.96 16.67
N ARG A 157 -3.02 -26.35 16.76
CA ARG A 157 -1.73 -27.04 16.59
C ARG A 157 -1.53 -28.10 17.68
N ASP A 158 -1.71 -27.72 18.93
CA ASP A 158 -1.48 -28.60 20.08
C ASP A 158 -2.41 -29.83 20.04
N GLU A 159 -3.68 -29.64 19.66
CA GLU A 159 -4.63 -30.75 19.47
C GLU A 159 -4.20 -31.70 18.35
N LYS A 160 -3.76 -31.16 17.20
CA LYS A 160 -3.31 -31.99 16.07
C LYS A 160 -1.99 -32.70 16.36
N VAL A 161 -1.06 -32.04 17.05
CA VAL A 161 0.21 -32.64 17.47
C VAL A 161 -0.04 -33.79 18.46
N ALA A 162 -0.94 -33.61 19.44
CA ALA A 162 -1.31 -34.67 20.38
C ALA A 162 -1.86 -35.91 19.64
N LYS A 163 -2.75 -35.72 18.66
CA LYS A 163 -3.29 -36.82 17.83
C LYS A 163 -2.22 -37.53 17.01
N VAL A 164 -1.26 -36.79 16.44
CA VAL A 164 -0.20 -37.39 15.63
C VAL A 164 0.81 -38.17 16.47
N ILE A 165 1.12 -37.68 17.68
CA ILE A 165 1.96 -38.41 18.65
C ILE A 165 1.28 -39.73 19.07
N GLU A 166 -0.05 -39.73 19.30
CA GLU A 166 -0.80 -40.96 19.60
C GLU A 166 -0.76 -41.99 18.46
N THR A 167 -0.61 -41.54 17.21
CA THR A 167 -0.58 -42.41 16.02
C THR A 167 0.82 -42.79 15.52
N GLU A 168 1.88 -42.26 16.13
CA GLU A 168 3.29 -42.45 15.72
C GLU A 168 3.59 -42.19 14.21
N ASP A 169 2.78 -41.35 13.55
CA ASP A 169 2.91 -41.07 12.12
C ASP A 169 3.89 -39.92 11.85
N GLY A 170 5.14 -40.29 11.52
CA GLY A 170 6.21 -39.33 11.20
C GLY A 170 5.99 -38.53 9.91
N ALA A 171 5.15 -39.01 8.97
CA ALA A 171 4.81 -38.25 7.76
C ALA A 171 3.77 -37.17 8.07
N ALA A 172 2.76 -37.49 8.89
CA ALA A 172 1.79 -36.54 9.40
C ALA A 172 2.45 -35.44 10.25
N PHE A 173 3.48 -35.78 11.02
CA PHE A 173 4.24 -34.81 11.82
C PHE A 173 4.96 -33.76 10.97
N LYS A 174 5.63 -34.19 9.89
CA LYS A 174 6.31 -33.26 8.97
C LYS A 174 5.35 -32.35 8.22
N ALA A 175 4.19 -32.86 7.81
CA ALA A 175 3.14 -32.05 7.19
C ALA A 175 2.59 -30.98 8.15
N LEU A 176 2.47 -31.32 9.44
CA LEU A 176 2.08 -30.38 10.50
C LEU A 176 3.13 -29.29 10.75
N GLU A 177 4.42 -29.62 10.75
CA GLU A 177 5.50 -28.62 10.86
C GLU A 177 5.48 -27.63 9.70
N GLU A 178 5.19 -28.10 8.48
CA GLU A 178 5.07 -27.24 7.31
C GLU A 178 3.80 -26.37 7.37
N GLU A 179 2.64 -26.94 7.73
CA GLU A 179 1.36 -26.24 7.90
C GLU A 179 1.43 -25.11 8.95
N TYR A 180 2.18 -25.33 10.03
CA TYR A 180 2.36 -24.38 11.14
C TYR A 180 3.74 -23.71 11.15
N SER A 181 4.43 -23.66 10.02
CA SER A 181 5.63 -22.81 9.89
C SER A 181 5.28 -21.34 10.15
N GLU A 182 6.24 -20.55 10.64
CA GLU A 182 6.02 -19.13 10.97
C GLU A 182 5.41 -18.33 9.81
N GLN A 183 5.85 -18.60 8.57
CA GLN A 183 5.32 -17.97 7.37
C GLN A 183 3.86 -18.36 7.10
N ASN A 184 3.48 -19.62 7.33
CA ASN A 184 2.11 -20.09 7.13
C ASN A 184 1.17 -19.63 8.24
N ILE A 185 1.64 -19.57 9.49
CA ILE A 185 0.89 -18.99 10.62
C ILE A 185 0.63 -17.51 10.34
N PHE A 186 1.65 -16.76 9.93
CA PHE A 186 1.51 -15.34 9.61
C PHE A 186 0.53 -15.11 8.47
N ARG A 187 0.60 -15.93 7.41
CA ARG A 187 -0.35 -15.92 6.29
C ARG A 187 -1.77 -16.29 6.71
N ARG A 188 -1.95 -17.24 7.63
CA ARG A 188 -3.27 -17.63 8.17
C ARG A 188 -3.90 -16.52 9.01
N LEU A 189 -3.11 -15.89 9.89
CA LEU A 189 -3.53 -14.71 10.64
C LEU A 189 -3.92 -13.58 9.69
N GLN A 190 -3.09 -13.33 8.66
CA GLN A 190 -3.40 -12.34 7.63
C GLN A 190 -4.73 -12.61 6.94
N ASN A 191 -4.97 -13.85 6.51
CA ASN A 191 -6.19 -14.25 5.79
C ASN A 191 -7.45 -14.23 6.66
N ARG A 192 -7.34 -14.43 7.98
CA ARG A 192 -8.49 -14.40 8.90
C ARG A 192 -8.87 -12.96 9.27
N ILE A 193 -7.89 -12.08 9.47
CA ILE A 193 -8.11 -10.69 9.88
C ILE A 193 -8.52 -9.82 8.70
N TRP A 194 -7.84 -9.96 7.57
CA TRP A 194 -8.05 -9.11 6.39
C TRP A 194 -8.86 -9.81 5.28
N GLY A 195 -9.33 -11.04 5.53
CA GLY A 195 -10.01 -11.87 4.53
C GLY A 195 -9.03 -12.53 3.55
N LYS A 196 -9.50 -13.56 2.83
CA LYS A 196 -8.72 -14.17 1.75
C LYS A 196 -8.63 -13.19 0.58
N LYS A 197 -7.41 -12.79 0.19
CA LYS A 197 -7.15 -12.32 -1.17
C LYS A 197 -7.21 -13.49 -2.14
#